data_AF-A0A6J4RCZ0-F1
#
_entry.id   AF-A0A6J4RCZ0-F1
#
_cell.length_a   1.000
_cell.length_b   1.000
_cell.length_c   1.000
_cell.angle_alpha   90.00
_cell.angle_beta   90.00
_cell.angle_gamma   90.00
#
_symmetry.space_group_name_H-M   'P 1'
#
loop_
_entity.id
_entity.type
_entity.pdbx_description
1 polymer ?
#
loop_
_entity_poly.entity_id
_entity_poly.type
_entity_poly.pdbx_seq_one_letter_code
_entity_poly.pdbx_strand_id
1 'polypeptide(L)'
;VLDSGAPVGDAMVTIENLPTPVAPGSTVGSCMLINCIKAEVANLLTKAGHPPKVLTAAAIVGAEKAAELFQSAYDEHAHRIARMYEKVGIPSYVSENN
;
A
#
# COMPACT_ATOMS: atom_id res chain seq x y z
N VAL A 1 6.76 9.53 -12.83
CA VAL A 1 7.64 8.70 -11.97
C VAL A 1 7.98 9.52 -10.74
N LEU A 2 7.88 8.94 -9.54
CA LEU A 2 8.26 9.60 -8.27
C LEU A 2 9.55 8.96 -7.77
N ASP A 3 10.52 9.78 -7.36
CA ASP A 3 11.82 9.37 -6.84
C ASP A 3 11.93 9.77 -5.36
N SER A 4 12.41 8.84 -4.54
CA SER A 4 12.73 9.10 -3.13
C SER A 4 13.88 10.10 -2.94
N GLY A 5 14.71 10.29 -3.98
CA GLY A 5 15.88 11.17 -3.95
C GLY A 5 17.01 10.61 -3.07
N ALA A 6 16.98 9.32 -2.74
CA ALA A 6 18.05 8.69 -1.97
C ALA A 6 19.39 8.78 -2.73
N PRO A 7 20.50 9.08 -2.03
CA PRO A 7 21.80 9.21 -2.68
C PRO A 7 22.28 7.86 -3.23
N VAL A 8 23.29 7.91 -4.11
CA VAL A 8 23.95 6.69 -4.63
C VAL A 8 24.45 5.84 -3.46
N GLY A 9 24.10 4.55 -3.46
CA GLY A 9 24.43 3.62 -2.37
C GLY A 9 23.42 3.58 -1.23
N ASP A 10 22.42 4.47 -1.22
CA ASP A 10 21.26 4.54 -0.32
C ASP A 10 21.56 4.79 1.17
N ALA A 11 22.70 4.33 1.69
CA ALA A 11 23.14 4.56 3.05
C ALA A 11 23.60 6.01 3.28
N MET A 12 22.97 6.71 4.22
CA MET A 12 23.13 8.16 4.40
C MET A 12 23.99 8.56 5.60
N VAL A 13 24.32 7.64 6.51
CA VAL A 13 24.98 7.96 7.78
C VAL A 13 26.35 7.30 7.84
N THR A 14 27.39 8.11 7.98
CA THR A 14 28.77 7.66 8.24
C THR A 14 29.05 7.65 9.74
N ILE A 15 29.69 6.58 10.23
CA ILE A 15 30.07 6.42 11.64
C ILE A 15 31.58 6.27 11.74
N GLU A 16 32.20 6.92 12.71
CA GLU A 16 33.64 6.80 12.95
C GLU A 16 34.04 5.34 13.20
N ASN A 17 35.16 4.90 12.59
CA ASN A 17 35.67 3.52 12.65
C ASN A 17 34.75 2.45 12.03
N LEU A 18 33.66 2.83 11.34
CA LEU A 18 32.85 1.93 10.53
C LEU A 18 33.20 2.10 9.03
N PRO A 19 33.68 1.06 8.33
CA PRO A 19 34.18 1.19 6.96
C PRO A 19 33.14 1.60 5.90
N THR A 20 31.86 1.41 6.18
CA THR A 20 30.76 1.63 5.22
C THR A 20 29.62 2.43 5.86
N PRO A 21 28.94 3.31 5.11
CA PRO A 21 27.78 4.02 5.59
C PRO A 21 26.62 3.08 5.92
N VAL A 22 25.72 3.52 6.80
CA VAL A 22 24.49 2.83 7.22
C VAL A 22 23.27 3.74 7.09
N ALA A 23 22.10 3.27 7.52
CA ALA A 23 20.82 3.99 7.49
C ALA A 23 20.35 4.32 6.05
N PRO A 24 19.69 3.38 5.35
CA PRO A 24 19.19 3.60 4.00
C PRO A 24 18.08 4.67 3.98
N GLY A 25 18.26 5.71 3.16
CA GLY A 25 17.30 6.81 3.02
C GLY A 25 16.05 6.44 2.24
N SER A 26 16.20 5.56 1.24
CA SER A 26 15.13 5.13 0.35
C SER A 26 13.97 4.49 1.10
N THR A 27 14.23 3.78 2.22
CA THR A 27 13.18 3.16 3.03
C THR A 27 12.21 4.21 3.54
N VAL A 28 12.72 5.20 4.29
CA VAL A 28 11.88 6.24 4.90
C VAL A 28 11.31 7.17 3.83
N GLY A 29 12.13 7.58 2.85
CA GLY A 29 11.71 8.45 1.76
C GLY A 29 10.60 7.82 0.91
N SER A 30 10.74 6.55 0.52
CA SER A 30 9.72 5.84 -0.24
C SER A 30 8.47 5.58 0.58
N CYS A 31 8.60 5.20 1.86
CA CYS A 31 7.44 5.06 2.75
C CYS A 31 6.67 6.37 2.89
N MET A 32 7.36 7.50 3.00
CA MET A 32 6.74 8.82 3.04
C MET A 32 5.97 9.10 1.73
N LEU A 33 6.61 8.93 0.57
CA LEU A 33 5.96 9.11 -0.74
C LEU A 33 4.70 8.26 -0.87
N ILE A 34 4.78 6.96 -0.55
CA ILE A 34 3.63 6.05 -0.62
C ILE A 34 2.51 6.49 0.33
N ASN A 35 2.82 6.92 1.55
CA ASN A 35 1.80 7.38 2.48
C ASN A 35 1.15 8.70 2.02
N CYS A 36 1.91 9.63 1.42
CA CYS A 36 1.35 10.84 0.81
C CYS A 36 0.38 10.48 -0.33
N ILE A 37 0.76 9.55 -1.21
CA ILE A 37 -0.11 9.07 -2.28
C ILE A 37 -1.39 8.46 -1.70
N LYS A 38 -1.27 7.58 -0.70
CA LYS A 38 -2.44 6.95 -0.05
C LYS A 38 -3.39 7.97 0.54
N ALA A 39 -2.86 8.96 1.25
CA ALA A 39 -3.67 10.02 1.85
C ALA A 39 -4.37 10.88 0.79
N GLU A 40 -3.66 11.30 -0.25
CA GLU A 40 -4.24 12.16 -1.29
C GLU A 40 -5.24 11.40 -2.17
N VAL A 41 -4.98 10.13 -2.47
CA VAL A 41 -5.95 9.27 -3.16
C VAL A 41 -7.23 9.14 -2.33
N ALA A 42 -7.13 8.91 -1.03
CA ALA A 42 -8.31 8.85 -0.15
C ALA A 42 -9.08 10.18 -0.12
N ASN A 43 -8.36 11.31 -0.08
CA ASN A 43 -8.94 12.65 -0.15
C ASN A 43 -9.71 12.88 -1.46
N LEU A 44 -9.08 12.59 -2.60
CA LEU A 44 -9.68 12.77 -3.93
C LEU A 44 -10.91 11.87 -4.12
N LEU A 45 -10.81 10.59 -3.76
CA LEU A 45 -11.93 9.65 -3.85
C LEU A 45 -13.10 10.03 -2.94
N THR A 46 -12.80 10.50 -1.72
CA THR A 46 -13.84 10.99 -0.78
C THR A 46 -14.53 12.23 -1.34
N LYS A 47 -13.78 13.20 -1.88
CA LYS A 47 -14.34 14.38 -2.55
C LYS A 47 -15.21 14.03 -3.76
N ALA A 48 -14.89 12.94 -4.43
CA ALA A 48 -15.69 12.40 -5.54
C ALA A 48 -16.92 11.57 -5.07
N GLY A 49 -17.20 11.48 -3.76
CA GLY A 49 -18.33 10.72 -3.23
C GLY A 49 -18.09 9.21 -3.13
N HIS A 50 -16.85 8.76 -3.30
CA HIS A 50 -16.47 7.35 -3.30
C HIS A 50 -15.36 7.06 -2.27
N PRO A 51 -15.56 7.33 -0.97
CA PRO A 51 -14.52 7.13 0.04
C PRO A 51 -14.03 5.66 0.04
N PRO A 52 -12.71 5.41 0.00
CA PRO A 52 -12.19 4.05 0.04
C PRO A 52 -12.36 3.45 1.44
N LYS A 53 -12.35 2.12 1.53
CA LYS A 53 -12.25 1.41 2.82
C LYS A 53 -10.85 1.63 3.41
N VAL A 54 -10.79 1.95 4.70
CA VAL A 54 -9.55 2.24 5.43
C VAL A 54 -9.34 1.30 6.60
N LEU A 55 -8.09 0.95 6.86
CA LEU A 55 -7.68 0.14 8.00
C LEU A 55 -7.37 1.06 9.18
N THR A 56 -8.24 1.08 10.18
CA THR A 56 -8.05 1.89 11.38
C THR A 56 -7.73 1.00 12.57
N ALA A 57 -6.66 1.32 13.29
CA ALA A 57 -6.19 0.52 14.42
C ALA A 57 -7.21 0.50 15.58
N ALA A 58 -7.23 -0.62 16.31
CA ALA A 58 -8.07 -0.82 17.49
C ALA A 58 -7.85 0.24 18.58
N ALA A 59 -6.65 0.83 18.65
CA ALA A 59 -6.35 1.92 19.57
C ALA A 59 -7.20 3.19 19.33
N ILE A 60 -7.79 3.34 18.14
CA ILE A 60 -8.62 4.50 17.77
C ILE A 60 -10.10 4.16 17.77
N VAL A 61 -10.49 3.00 17.23
CA VAL A 61 -11.91 2.64 17.01
C VAL A 61 -12.40 1.46 17.86
N GLY A 62 -11.54 0.89 18.71
CA GLY A 62 -11.82 -0.35 19.44
C GLY A 62 -11.58 -1.61 18.60
N ALA A 63 -11.41 -2.74 19.28
CA ALA A 63 -11.04 -4.01 18.63
C ALA A 63 -12.10 -4.52 17.65
N GLU A 64 -13.38 -4.46 18.03
CA GLU A 64 -14.49 -4.94 17.21
C GLU A 64 -14.59 -4.14 15.90
N LYS A 65 -14.61 -2.81 15.98
CA LYS A 65 -14.71 -1.98 14.77
C LYS A 65 -13.47 -2.09 13.88
N ALA A 66 -12.28 -2.21 14.48
CA ALA A 66 -11.05 -2.43 13.71
C ALA A 66 -11.09 -3.74 12.92
N ALA A 67 -11.61 -4.82 13.52
CA ALA A 67 -11.78 -6.11 12.84
C ALA A 67 -12.81 -6.02 11.70
N GLU A 68 -13.93 -5.36 11.92
CA GLU A 68 -14.96 -5.12 10.89
C GLU A 68 -14.39 -4.34 9.69
N LEU A 69 -13.67 -3.23 9.96
CA LEU A 69 -13.02 -2.43 8.93
C LEU A 69 -12.00 -3.25 8.13
N PHE A 70 -11.18 -4.05 8.82
CA PHE A 70 -10.20 -4.92 8.20
C PHE A 70 -10.86 -5.94 7.26
N GLN A 71 -11.83 -6.69 7.76
CA GLN A 71 -12.53 -7.69 6.95
C GLN A 71 -13.19 -7.05 5.74
N SER A 72 -13.91 -5.95 5.94
CA SER A 72 -14.61 -5.27 4.86
C SER A 72 -13.66 -4.79 3.76
N ALA A 73 -12.46 -4.30 4.11
CA ALA A 73 -11.46 -3.83 3.15
C ALA A 73 -10.88 -4.99 2.35
N TYR A 74 -10.60 -6.12 3.00
CA TYR A 74 -10.07 -7.31 2.34
C TYR A 74 -11.11 -8.01 1.46
N ASP A 75 -12.39 -8.02 1.86
CA ASP A 75 -13.47 -8.55 1.01
C ASP A 75 -13.61 -7.74 -0.28
N GLU A 76 -13.55 -6.41 -0.19
CA GLU A 76 -13.56 -5.55 -1.38
C GLU A 76 -12.32 -5.79 -2.25
N HIS A 77 -11.14 -5.91 -1.64
CA HIS A 77 -9.91 -6.20 -2.36
C HIS A 77 -10.00 -7.54 -3.11
N ALA A 78 -10.49 -8.59 -2.45
CA ALA A 78 -10.67 -9.92 -3.04
C ALA A 78 -11.61 -9.87 -4.25
N HIS A 79 -12.77 -9.20 -4.14
CA HIS A 79 -13.70 -9.04 -5.25
C HIS A 79 -13.09 -8.29 -6.44
N ARG A 80 -12.29 -7.23 -6.18
CA ARG A 80 -11.61 -6.47 -7.23
C ARG A 80 -10.50 -7.28 -7.92
N ILE A 81 -9.71 -8.00 -7.13
CA ILE A 81 -8.60 -8.82 -7.63
C ILE A 81 -9.10 -10.03 -8.42
N ALA A 82 -10.20 -10.66 -8.00
CA ALA A 82 -10.78 -11.80 -8.73
C ALA A 82 -11.06 -11.45 -10.20
N ARG A 83 -11.60 -10.26 -10.47
CA ARG A 83 -11.85 -9.76 -11.83
C ARG A 83 -10.58 -9.55 -12.63
N MET A 84 -9.51 -9.10 -11.98
CA MET A 84 -8.21 -8.89 -12.65
C MET A 84 -7.63 -10.21 -13.16
N TYR A 85 -7.87 -11.30 -12.43
CA TYR A 85 -7.34 -12.62 -12.78
C TYR A 85 -8.33 -13.52 -13.55
N GLU A 86 -9.56 -13.06 -13.79
CA GLU A 86 -10.62 -13.86 -14.40
C GLU A 86 -10.27 -14.40 -15.80
N LYS A 87 -9.51 -13.62 -16.59
CA LYS A 87 -9.26 -13.92 -18.02
C LYS A 87 -7.77 -13.99 -18.39
N VAL A 88 -6.88 -14.06 -17.41
CA VAL A 88 -5.43 -14.16 -17.68
C VAL A 88 -5.00 -15.61 -17.89
N GLY A 89 -3.96 -15.84 -18.70
CA GLY A 89 -3.39 -17.17 -18.95
C GLY A 89 -4.02 -17.91 -20.14
N ILE A 90 -3.78 -19.22 -20.21
CA ILE A 90 -4.36 -20.09 -21.25
C ILE A 90 -5.81 -20.40 -20.86
N PRO A 91 -6.80 -20.26 -21.77
CA PRO A 91 -8.18 -20.60 -21.49
C PRO A 91 -8.36 -22.02 -20.96
N SER A 92 -9.23 -22.17 -19.96
CA SER A 92 -9.64 -23.45 -19.39
C SER A 92 -11.15 -23.51 -19.20
N TYR A 93 -11.68 -24.69 -18.89
CA TYR A 93 -13.12 -24.91 -18.64
C TYR A 93 -13.69 -24.03 -17.51
N VAL A 94 -12.84 -23.42 -16.67
CA VAL A 94 -13.23 -22.50 -15.59
C VAL A 94 -13.36 -21.05 -16.09
N SER A 95 -12.53 -20.63 -17.05
CA SER A 95 -12.54 -19.25 -17.57
C SER A 95 -13.56 -19.03 -18.70
N GLU A 96 -14.04 -20.11 -19.32
CA GLU A 96 -15.03 -20.04 -20.42
C GLU A 96 -16.47 -19.85 -19.95
N ASN A 97 -16.74 -20.09 -18.65
CA ASN A 97 -18.08 -20.06 -18.06
C ASN A 97 -18.34 -18.84 -17.14
N ASN A 98 -17.39 -17.89 -17.06
CA ASN A 98 -17.51 -16.65 -16.27
C ASN A 98 -17.87 -15.43 -17.13
#